data_AF-A0A954Z6I2-F1
#
_entry.id   AF-A0A954Z6I2-F1
#
_cell.length_a   1.000
_cell.length_b   1.000
_cell.length_c   1.000
_cell.angle_alpha   90.00
_cell.angle_beta   90.00
_cell.angle_gamma   90.00
#
_symmetry.space_group_name_H-M   'P 1'
#
loop_
_entity.id
_entity.type
_entity.pdbx_description
1 polymer ?
#
loop_
_entity_poly.entity_id
_entity_poly.type
_entity_poly.pdbx_seq_one_letter_code
_entity_poly.pdbx_strand_id
1 'polypeptide(L)'
;EGYPEFKGCFDGVHWMQLETEEGRITLVPHRHEQHRREQHHREQFVQVLRPALPPDDLPAKTRFDLPPCGIALLEAIPPVGSKFKDAATSGPQGQLTRVDGVIETGVSLYVAPLAEP
;
A
#
# COMPACT_ATOMS: atom_id res chain seq x y z
N GLU A 1 14.56 20.29 -3.87
CA GLU A 1 13.09 20.15 -3.78
C GLU A 1 12.71 18.73 -4.14
N GLY A 2 12.46 17.92 -3.12
CA GLY A 2 12.12 16.50 -3.29
C GLY A 2 10.66 16.37 -3.71
N TYR A 3 10.44 15.59 -4.77
CA TYR A 3 9.12 15.02 -5.05
C TYR A 3 8.61 14.35 -3.78
N PRO A 4 7.31 14.44 -3.44
CA PRO A 4 6.79 13.73 -2.28
C PRO A 4 7.08 12.24 -2.47
N GLU A 5 7.85 11.65 -1.55
CA GLU A 5 7.86 10.20 -1.37
C GLU A 5 6.40 9.77 -1.22
N PHE A 6 6.03 8.65 -1.84
CA PHE A 6 4.67 8.10 -1.74
C PHE A 6 4.39 7.73 -0.29
N LYS A 7 3.84 8.69 0.47
CA LYS A 7 3.44 8.47 1.85
C LYS A 7 2.19 7.61 1.86
N GLY A 8 2.24 6.54 2.64
CA GLY A 8 1.06 5.74 2.95
C GLY A 8 0.96 4.39 2.21
N CYS A 9 2.02 3.89 1.57
CA CYS A 9 2.11 2.48 1.18
C CYS A 9 3.47 1.91 1.59
N PHE A 10 3.47 0.80 2.29
CA PHE A 10 4.67 0.17 2.85
C PHE A 10 4.78 -1.26 2.37
N ASP A 11 5.96 -1.65 1.89
CA ASP A 11 6.30 -3.01 1.48
C ASP A 11 6.99 -3.76 2.64
N GLY A 12 6.95 -5.09 2.63
CA GLY A 12 7.67 -5.94 3.58
C GLY A 12 7.29 -5.75 5.05
N VAL A 13 6.05 -5.32 5.31
CA VAL A 13 5.56 -5.08 6.68
C VAL A 13 5.37 -6.41 7.40
N HIS A 14 6.24 -6.70 8.36
CA HIS A 14 6.11 -7.85 9.24
C HIS A 14 5.09 -7.60 10.36
N TRP A 15 5.06 -6.36 10.85
CA TRP A 15 4.08 -5.85 11.77
C TRP A 15 4.08 -4.32 11.69
N MET A 16 2.98 -3.69 12.07
CA MET A 16 2.82 -2.24 12.13
C MET A 16 2.05 -1.87 13.40
N GLN A 17 2.40 -0.75 14.02
CA GLN A 17 1.65 -0.19 15.14
C GLN A 17 1.26 1.25 14.84
N LEU A 18 -0.02 1.56 15.04
CA LEU A 18 -0.58 2.90 14.94
C LEU A 18 -0.92 3.36 16.35
N GLU A 19 -0.39 4.53 16.71
CA GLU A 19 -0.79 5.24 17.92
C GLU A 19 -1.92 6.19 17.54
N THR A 20 -3.09 5.98 18.11
CA THR A 20 -4.27 6.85 17.93
C THR A 20 -4.65 7.49 19.26
N GLU A 21 -5.57 8.45 19.23
CA GLU A 21 -6.07 9.10 20.44
C GLU A 21 -6.87 8.12 21.33
N GLU A 22 -7.44 7.08 20.75
CA GLU A 22 -8.25 6.06 21.42
C GLU A 22 -7.43 4.86 21.94
N GLY A 23 -6.19 4.70 21.46
CA GLY A 23 -5.32 3.60 21.87
C GLY A 23 -4.35 3.16 20.77
N ARG A 24 -3.82 1.95 20.92
CA ARG A 24 -2.83 1.39 20.00
C ARG A 24 -3.47 0.31 19.14
N ILE A 25 -3.27 0.40 17.84
CA ILE A 25 -3.69 -0.61 16.88
C ILE A 25 -2.44 -1.28 16.33
N THR A 26 -2.27 -2.57 16.60
CA THR A 26 -1.19 -3.38 16.02
C THR A 26 -1.75 -4.28 14.93
N LEU A 27 -1.14 -4.21 13.75
CA LEU A 27 -1.50 -4.98 12.57
C LEU A 27 -0.36 -5.92 12.22
N VAL A 28 -0.67 -7.19 11.97
CA VAL A 28 0.28 -8.22 11.56
C VAL A 28 -0.24 -8.86 10.28
N PRO A 29 0.29 -8.49 9.10
CA PRO A 29 -0.05 -9.14 7.84
C PRO A 29 0.47 -10.58 7.84
N HIS A 30 -0.33 -11.53 7.36
CA HIS A 30 0.07 -12.92 7.25
C HIS A 30 0.48 -13.22 5.81
N ARG A 31 1.73 -13.62 5.64
CA ARG A 31 2.20 -14.19 4.38
C ARG A 31 1.79 -15.66 4.32
N HIS A 32 1.12 -16.07 3.26
CA HIS A 32 0.77 -17.48 3.08
C HIS A 32 2.05 -18.32 2.94
N GLU A 33 2.22 -19.36 3.77
CA GLU A 33 3.45 -20.17 3.83
C GLU A 33 3.73 -20.92 2.52
N GLN A 34 2.70 -21.24 1.76
CA GLN A 34 2.80 -21.95 0.48
C GLN A 34 3.60 -21.14 -0.56
N HIS A 35 3.51 -19.82 -0.50
CA HIS A 35 4.22 -18.89 -1.39
C HIS A 35 5.65 -18.57 -0.92
N ARG A 36 6.08 -19.04 0.26
CA ARG A 36 7.44 -18.85 0.78
C ARG A 36 8.50 -19.64 0.01
N ARG A 37 8.09 -20.70 -0.70
CA ARG A 37 8.99 -21.58 -1.47
C ARG A 37 9.27 -21.07 -2.88
N GLU A 38 8.42 -20.20 -3.41
CA GLU A 38 8.63 -19.52 -4.67
C GLU A 38 9.36 -18.20 -4.42
N GLN A 39 10.63 -18.13 -4.83
CA GLN A 39 11.53 -16.99 -4.58
C GLN A 39 11.08 -15.67 -5.24
N HIS A 40 9.92 -15.65 -5.89
CA HIS A 40 9.37 -14.51 -6.61
C HIS A 40 8.00 -14.02 -6.12
N HIS A 41 7.45 -14.57 -5.02
CA HIS A 41 6.16 -14.08 -4.53
C HIS A 41 6.33 -12.71 -3.86
N ARG A 42 5.68 -11.69 -4.45
CA ARG A 42 5.62 -10.32 -3.91
C ARG A 42 5.11 -10.32 -2.47
N GLU A 43 5.68 -9.43 -1.68
CA GLU A 43 5.21 -9.14 -0.34
C GLU A 43 3.95 -8.26 -0.45
N GLN A 44 3.05 -8.39 0.52
CA GLN A 44 1.85 -7.56 0.56
C GLN A 44 2.23 -6.14 0.97
N PHE A 45 1.56 -5.17 0.37
CA PHE A 45 1.71 -3.78 0.75
C PHE A 45 0.67 -3.39 1.79
N VAL A 46 1.08 -2.65 2.81
CA VAL A 46 0.15 -2.03 3.76
C VAL A 46 -0.05 -0.57 3.37
N GLN A 47 -1.27 -0.23 2.98
CA GLN A 47 -1.68 1.16 2.81
C GLN A 47 -2.08 1.75 4.18
N VAL A 48 -1.57 2.94 4.48
CA VAL A 48 -1.97 3.76 5.64
C VAL A 48 -2.39 5.13 5.14
N LEU A 49 -3.66 5.46 5.36
CA LEU A 49 -4.34 6.61 4.80
C LEU A 49 -4.31 6.62 3.27
N ARG A 50 -4.88 7.67 2.67
CA ARG A 50 -4.81 7.89 1.23
C ARG A 50 -3.92 9.11 0.96
N PRO A 51 -2.85 8.97 0.16
CA PRO A 51 -2.05 10.12 -0.26
C PRO A 51 -2.92 11.10 -1.05
N ALA A 52 -2.68 12.40 -0.84
CA ALA A 52 -3.31 13.44 -1.64
C ALA A 52 -2.80 13.36 -3.08
N LEU A 53 -3.73 13.46 -4.04
CA LEU A 53 -3.41 13.55 -5.45
C LEU A 53 -3.25 15.02 -5.86
N PRO A 54 -2.44 15.32 -6.88
CA PRO A 54 -2.34 16.67 -7.42
C PRO A 54 -3.71 17.14 -7.96
N PRO A 55 -4.04 18.44 -7.83
CA PRO A 55 -5.21 19.04 -8.45
C PRO A 55 -5.32 18.77 -9.96
N ASP A 56 -6.56 18.72 -10.46
CA ASP A 56 -6.84 18.33 -11.84
C ASP A 56 -6.31 19.32 -12.90
N ASP A 57 -6.18 20.59 -12.52
CA ASP A 57 -5.72 21.71 -13.35
C ASP A 57 -4.20 21.76 -13.54
N LEU A 58 -3.44 20.95 -12.78
CA LEU A 58 -2.00 20.83 -12.96
C LEU A 58 -1.68 19.78 -14.03
N PRO A 59 -0.66 20.01 -14.87
CA PRO A 59 -0.12 19.01 -15.81
C PRO A 59 0.70 17.95 -15.06
N ALA A 60 0.14 17.38 -13.99
CA ALA A 60 0.76 16.37 -13.15
C ALA A 60 0.19 14.99 -13.51
N LYS A 61 1.04 14.13 -14.07
CA LYS A 61 0.70 12.73 -14.38
C LYS A 61 0.96 11.77 -13.22
N THR A 62 1.43 12.26 -12.08
CA THR A 62 1.54 11.51 -10.82
C THR A 62 0.15 11.25 -10.22
N ARG A 63 -0.59 10.35 -10.86
CA ARG A 63 -1.95 9.94 -10.48
C ARG A 63 -2.05 8.43 -10.46
N PHE A 64 -2.87 7.93 -9.55
CA PHE A 64 -3.10 6.51 -9.30
C PHE A 64 -4.30 6.36 -8.37
N ASP A 65 -4.94 5.20 -8.42
CA ASP A 65 -6.14 4.90 -7.62
C ASP A 65 -5.81 3.90 -6.51
N LEU A 66 -5.85 4.39 -5.27
CA LEU A 66 -5.83 3.56 -4.07
C LEU A 66 -7.22 3.45 -3.45
N PRO A 67 -7.52 2.33 -2.76
CA PRO A 67 -8.71 2.21 -1.94
C PRO A 67 -8.93 3.44 -1.02
N PRO A 68 -10.16 3.99 -0.97
CA PRO A 68 -10.49 5.15 -0.14
C PRO A 68 -10.73 4.74 1.32
N CYS A 69 -9.72 4.15 1.96
CA CYS A 69 -9.81 3.65 3.34
C CYS A 69 -8.63 4.11 4.20
N GLY A 70 -8.78 4.00 5.52
CA GLY A 70 -7.73 4.35 6.48
C GLY A 70 -6.58 3.34 6.50
N ILE A 71 -6.88 2.05 6.33
CA ILE A 71 -5.86 0.98 6.25
C ILE A 71 -6.31 -0.01 5.19
N ALA A 72 -5.41 -0.45 4.31
CA ALA A 72 -5.65 -1.52 3.36
C ALA A 72 -4.45 -2.47 3.25
N LEU A 73 -4.73 -3.73 2.91
CA LEU A 73 -3.74 -4.70 2.47
C LEU A 73 -3.87 -4.84 0.96
N LEU A 74 -2.78 -4.60 0.25
CA LEU A 74 -2.74 -4.58 -1.20
C LEU A 74 -1.77 -5.65 -1.70
N GLU A 75 -2.18 -6.39 -2.71
CA GLU A 75 -1.33 -7.35 -3.41
C GLU A 75 -0.42 -6.67 -4.44
N ALA A 76 -0.82 -5.47 -4.85
CA ALA A 76 -0.07 -4.64 -5.77
C ALA A 76 -0.37 -3.17 -5.55
N ILE A 77 0.64 -2.34 -5.75
CA ILE A 77 0.46 -0.89 -5.90
C ILE A 77 0.16 -0.62 -7.38
N PRO A 78 -0.87 0.21 -7.69
CA PRO A 78 -1.13 0.62 -9.06
C PRO A 78 0.08 1.32 -9.68
N PRO A 79 0.31 1.17 -11.00
CA PRO A 79 1.40 1.86 -11.67
C PRO A 79 1.16 3.38 -11.58
N VAL A 80 2.19 4.12 -11.18
CA VAL A 80 2.08 5.57 -11.00
C VAL A 80 2.81 6.32 -12.10
N GLY A 81 2.20 7.39 -12.61
CA GLY A 81 2.85 8.27 -13.56
C GLY A 81 3.89 9.18 -12.89
N SER A 82 4.70 9.82 -13.72
CA SER A 82 5.70 10.80 -13.29
C SER A 82 5.16 12.22 -13.40
N LYS A 83 6.00 13.22 -13.14
CA LYS A 83 5.66 14.62 -13.47
C LYS A 83 5.19 14.79 -14.92
N PHE A 84 5.79 14.04 -15.84
CA PHE A 84 5.72 14.32 -17.27
C PHE A 84 5.01 13.24 -18.09
N LYS A 85 4.89 12.03 -17.56
CA LYS A 85 4.48 10.84 -18.32
C LYS A 85 3.46 10.02 -17.56
N ASP A 86 2.43 9.57 -18.28
CA ASP A 86 1.45 8.61 -17.75
C ASP A 86 2.12 7.27 -17.49
N ALA A 87 1.66 6.54 -16.47
CA ALA A 87 2.27 5.28 -16.04
C ALA A 87 2.38 4.28 -17.21
N ALA A 88 1.32 4.16 -18.02
CA ALA A 88 1.23 3.27 -19.17
C ALA A 88 2.32 3.49 -20.25
N THR A 89 2.96 4.67 -20.26
CA THR A 89 4.03 5.00 -21.23
C THR A 89 5.44 4.63 -20.74
N SER A 90 5.56 4.12 -19.50
CA SER A 90 6.83 3.76 -18.86
C SER A 90 7.27 2.31 -19.11
N GLY A 91 6.74 1.68 -20.16
CA GLY A 91 7.07 0.29 -20.50
C GLY A 91 6.39 -0.75 -19.59
N PRO A 92 6.96 -1.96 -19.46
CA PRO A 92 6.33 -3.07 -18.74
C PRO A 92 6.05 -2.80 -17.26
N GLN A 93 6.92 -2.03 -16.58
CA GLN A 93 6.73 -1.66 -15.17
C GLN A 93 5.59 -0.66 -14.96
N GLY A 94 5.14 0.01 -16.02
CA GLY A 94 4.01 0.95 -16.01
C GLY A 94 2.64 0.30 -16.24
N GLN A 95 2.59 -1.02 -16.39
CA GLN A 95 1.36 -1.77 -16.60
C GLN A 95 0.72 -2.18 -15.27
N LEU A 96 -0.60 -2.40 -15.29
CA LEU A 96 -1.31 -2.95 -14.14
C LEU A 96 -0.78 -4.33 -13.80
N THR A 97 -0.69 -4.62 -12.50
CA THR A 97 -0.42 -5.98 -12.04
C THR A 97 -1.60 -6.86 -12.41
N ARG A 98 -1.32 -7.95 -13.12
CA ARG A 98 -2.31 -8.97 -13.45
C ARG A 98 -2.25 -10.06 -12.39
N VAL A 99 -3.40 -10.37 -11.82
CA VAL A 99 -3.59 -11.50 -10.93
C VAL A 99 -4.40 -12.53 -11.69
N ASP A 100 -3.83 -13.72 -11.86
CA ASP A 100 -4.55 -14.88 -12.38
C ASP A 100 -4.74 -15.87 -11.21
N GLY A 101 -5.98 -16.21 -10.85
CA GLY A 101 -6.30 -17.14 -9.77
C GLY A 101 -6.87 -16.50 -8.50
N VAL A 102 -6.92 -17.28 -7.41
CA VAL A 102 -7.42 -16.84 -6.09
C VAL A 102 -6.23 -16.42 -5.23
N ILE A 103 -6.35 -15.26 -4.57
CA ILE A 103 -5.38 -14.80 -3.58
C ILE A 103 -5.95 -15.07 -2.19
N GLU A 104 -5.20 -15.81 -1.38
CA GLU A 104 -5.50 -16.05 0.03
C GLU A 104 -4.52 -15.26 0.90
N THR A 105 -5.05 -14.41 1.76
CA THR A 105 -4.28 -13.62 2.73
C THR A 105 -5.00 -13.58 4.07
N GLY A 106 -4.23 -13.33 5.14
CA GLY A 106 -4.77 -13.06 6.45
C GLY A 106 -4.15 -11.80 7.06
N VAL A 107 -4.82 -11.30 8.10
CA VAL A 107 -4.28 -10.25 8.97
C VAL A 107 -4.73 -10.50 10.39
N SER A 108 -3.84 -10.30 11.36
CA SER A 108 -4.21 -10.17 12.76
C SER A 108 -4.25 -8.69 13.15
N LEU A 109 -5.31 -8.31 13.86
CA LEU A 109 -5.49 -6.98 14.42
C LEU A 109 -5.57 -7.08 15.94
N TYR A 110 -4.72 -6.34 16.64
CA TYR A 110 -4.76 -6.20 18.09
C TYR A 110 -5.05 -4.75 18.43
N VAL A 111 -6.10 -4.52 19.22
CA VAL A 111 -6.47 -3.19 19.68
C VAL A 111 -6.24 -3.13 21.19
N ALA A 112 -5.29 -2.32 21.61
CA ALA A 112 -5.05 -2.03 23.01
C ALA A 112 -5.69 -0.67 23.35
N PRO A 113 -6.47 -0.57 24.43
CA PRO A 113 -7.03 0.70 24.87
C PRO A 113 -5.90 1.66 25.26
N LEU A 114 -6.18 2.96 25.22
CA LEU A 114 -5.30 3.96 25.82
C LEU A 114 -5.09 3.61 27.30
N ALA A 115 -3.83 3.49 27.73
CA ALA A 115 -3.53 3.31 29.15
C ALA A 115 -3.99 4.57 29.90
N GLU A 116 -4.81 4.41 30.93
CA GLU A 116 -5.17 5.52 31.81
C GLU A 116 -3.88 6.05 32.48
N PRO A 117 -3.73 7.39 32.58
CA PRO A 117 -2.54 8.01 33.18
C PRO A 117 -2.37 7.70 34.67
#